data_AF-A0A6B2CWU2-F1
#
_entry.id   AF-A0A6B2CWU2-F1
#
_cell.length_a   1.000
_cell.length_b   1.000
_cell.length_c   1.000
_cell.angle_alpha   90.00
_cell.angle_beta   90.00
_cell.angle_gamma   90.00
#
_symmetry.space_group_name_H-M   'P 1'
#
loop_
_entity.id
_entity.type
_entity.pdbx_description
1 polymer ?
#
loop_
_entity_poly.entity_id
_entity_poly.type
_entity_poly.pdbx_seq_one_letter_code
_entity_poly.pdbx_strand_id
1 'polypeptide(L)'
;DWDMGTSDHGTIYYELIVGGDAVRVDLLENILDIYIPLDFFSGLREVDLGGVKTRAVGLEELLVLKAKIATKEAEEFINEVARLVLEHDIRLDYNKIKKYASLYPEDAEGILKRLRRNGIYVE
;
A
#
# COMPACT_ATOMS: atom_id res chain seq x y z
N ASP A 1 -3.54 -6.10 23.69
CA ASP A 1 -2.26 -5.46 24.05
C ASP A 1 -1.79 -4.66 22.85
N TRP A 2 -1.04 -3.57 23.04
CA TRP A 2 -0.49 -2.80 21.94
C TRP A 2 0.87 -2.19 22.28
N ASP A 3 1.74 -2.10 21.27
CA ASP A 3 3.05 -1.45 21.35
C ASP A 3 3.26 -0.52 20.15
N MET A 4 4.28 0.33 20.21
CA MET A 4 4.62 1.31 19.19
C MET A 4 6.07 1.15 18.76
N GLY A 5 6.31 1.16 17.44
CA GLY A 5 7.64 1.13 16.85
C GLY A 5 7.84 2.17 15.76
N THR A 6 9.03 2.16 15.15
CA THR A 6 9.39 3.04 14.03
C THR A 6 9.87 2.22 12.84
N SER A 7 9.39 2.55 11.64
CA SER A 7 9.84 1.93 10.39
C SER A 7 11.28 2.33 10.05
N ASP A 8 11.85 1.70 9.02
CA ASP A 8 13.15 2.06 8.44
C ASP A 8 13.26 3.54 8.03
N HIS A 9 12.11 4.19 7.76
CA HIS A 9 12.03 5.60 7.38
C HIS A 9 11.63 6.52 8.54
N GLY A 10 11.58 6.00 9.77
CA GLY A 10 11.24 6.77 10.96
C GLY A 10 9.75 7.07 11.12
N THR A 11 8.88 6.47 10.31
CA THR A 11 7.43 6.60 10.49
C THR A 11 6.95 5.71 11.64
N ILE A 12 5.96 6.17 12.39
CA ILE A 12 5.40 5.42 13.51
C ILE A 12 4.55 4.26 12.97
N TYR A 13 4.61 3.11 13.65
CA TYR A 13 3.61 2.06 13.50
C TYR A 13 3.13 1.59 14.88
N TYR A 14 1.93 1.02 14.92
CA TYR A 14 1.41 0.32 16.08
C TYR A 14 1.36 -1.18 15.81
N GLU A 15 1.73 -1.99 16.79
CA GLU A 15 1.47 -3.43 16.80
C GLU A 15 0.36 -3.71 17.81
N LEU A 16 -0.68 -4.40 17.36
CA LEU A 16 -1.89 -4.68 18.13
C LEU A 16 -2.11 -6.18 18.18
N ILE A 17 -2.45 -6.73 19.34
CA ILE A 17 -2.93 -8.11 19.44
C ILE A 17 -4.46 -8.11 19.44
N VAL A 18 -5.06 -8.65 18.37
CA VAL A 18 -6.51 -8.72 18.15
C VAL A 18 -6.91 -10.17 17.93
N GLY A 19 -7.71 -10.75 18.83
CA GLY A 19 -8.17 -12.14 18.69
C GLY A 19 -7.08 -13.21 18.76
N GLY A 20 -5.87 -12.85 19.19
CA GLY A 20 -4.69 -13.73 19.17
C GLY A 20 -3.75 -13.47 17.99
N ASP A 21 -4.18 -12.67 17.00
CA ASP A 21 -3.37 -12.28 15.86
C ASP A 21 -2.64 -10.96 16.09
N ALA A 22 -1.40 -10.87 15.61
CA ALA A 22 -0.64 -9.64 15.60
C ALA A 22 -0.99 -8.82 14.34
N VAL A 23 -1.50 -7.61 14.55
CA VAL A 23 -1.90 -6.66 13.50
C VAL A 23 -0.99 -5.44 13.58
N ARG A 24 -0.24 -5.17 12.52
CA ARG A 24 0.55 -3.95 12.38
C ARG A 24 -0.23 -2.87 11.64
N VAL A 25 -0.26 -1.66 12.20
CA VAL A 25 -0.87 -0.46 11.61
C VAL A 25 0.22 0.57 11.38
N ASP A 26 0.66 0.70 10.13
CA ASP A 26 1.63 1.72 9.73
C ASP A 26 0.95 3.10 9.61
N LEU A 27 1.55 4.13 10.21
CA LEU A 27 1.17 5.52 9.93
C LEU A 27 2.02 6.06 8.77
N LEU A 28 1.42 6.08 7.58
CA LEU A 28 2.01 6.69 6.39
C LEU A 28 1.72 8.19 6.37
N GLU A 29 2.65 8.96 6.92
CA GLU A 29 2.58 10.41 6.96
C GLU A 29 3.50 11.03 5.91
N ASN A 30 3.15 12.24 5.44
CA ASN A 30 3.99 13.01 4.54
C ASN A 30 5.20 13.60 5.31
N ILE A 31 6.18 12.75 5.60
CA ILE A 31 7.36 13.04 6.41
C ILE A 31 8.61 12.54 5.66
N LEU A 32 9.69 13.34 5.71
CA LEU A 32 10.96 13.07 5.02
C LEU A 32 10.75 12.84 3.51
N ASP A 33 11.14 11.68 2.99
CA ASP A 33 11.09 11.34 1.57
C ASP A 33 9.74 10.73 1.14
N ILE A 34 8.77 10.69 2.05
CA ILE A 34 7.43 10.16 1.79
C ILE A 34 6.51 11.34 1.46
N TYR A 35 6.08 11.42 0.21
CA TYR A 35 5.03 12.33 -0.25
C TYR A 35 3.90 11.53 -0.92
N ILE A 36 2.67 11.74 -0.47
CA ILE A 36 1.45 11.15 -1.03
C ILE A 36 0.66 12.26 -1.74
N PRO A 37 0.64 12.28 -3.09
CA PRO A 37 -0.14 13.24 -3.86
C PRO A 37 -1.64 13.18 -3.54
N LEU A 38 -2.31 14.33 -3.55
CA LEU A 38 -3.73 14.44 -3.21
C LEU A 38 -4.64 13.59 -4.11
N ASP A 39 -4.23 13.36 -5.35
CA ASP A 39 -4.94 12.52 -6.31
C ASP A 39 -5.21 11.09 -5.80
N PHE A 40 -4.36 10.55 -4.91
CA PHE A 40 -4.60 9.24 -4.27
C PHE A 40 -5.88 9.22 -3.42
N PHE A 41 -6.34 10.38 -2.96
CA PHE A 41 -7.54 10.51 -2.13
C PHE A 41 -8.79 10.87 -2.93
N SER A 42 -8.68 11.05 -4.25
CA SER A 42 -9.81 11.44 -5.12
C SER A 42 -10.88 10.36 -5.27
N GLY A 43 -10.51 9.09 -5.08
CA GLY A 43 -11.38 7.92 -5.26
C GLY A 43 -11.64 7.12 -3.98
N LEU A 44 -11.50 7.75 -2.81
CA LEU A 44 -11.71 7.07 -1.52
C LEU A 44 -13.11 6.44 -1.43
N ARG A 45 -13.16 5.20 -0.96
CA ARG A 45 -14.40 4.46 -0.71
C ARG A 45 -14.71 4.47 0.77
N GLU A 46 -15.96 4.71 1.14
CA GLU A 46 -16.42 4.45 2.51
C GLU A 46 -16.49 2.93 2.73
N VAL A 47 -15.85 2.46 3.78
CA VAL A 47 -15.88 1.06 4.20
C VAL A 47 -16.34 1.01 5.66
N ASP A 48 -17.15 0.00 5.96
CA ASP A 48 -17.63 -0.27 7.32
C ASP A 48 -16.78 -1.39 7.93
N LEU A 49 -16.08 -1.06 9.00
CA LEU A 49 -15.26 -1.98 9.78
C LEU A 49 -15.94 -2.19 11.14
N GLY A 50 -16.92 -3.10 11.18
CA GLY A 50 -17.59 -3.47 12.43
C GLY A 50 -18.37 -2.34 13.09
N GLY A 51 -19.04 -1.49 12.31
CA GLY A 51 -19.78 -0.32 12.75
C GLY A 51 -18.97 0.98 12.72
N VAL A 52 -17.66 0.90 12.44
CA VAL A 52 -16.80 2.07 12.26
C VAL A 52 -16.67 2.39 10.77
N LYS A 53 -17.30 3.49 10.35
CA LYS A 53 -17.18 4.01 9.00
C LYS A 53 -15.84 4.72 8.81
N THR A 54 -15.06 4.29 7.84
CA THR A 54 -13.79 4.91 7.47
C THR A 54 -13.65 5.04 5.96
N ARG A 55 -12.69 5.84 5.51
CA ARG A 55 -12.37 6.02 4.09
C ARG A 55 -11.12 5.21 3.74
N ALA A 56 -11.20 4.40 2.69
CA ALA A 56 -10.10 3.58 2.22
C ALA A 56 -9.71 3.93 0.78
N VAL A 57 -8.42 3.89 0.49
CA VAL A 57 -7.90 3.88 -0.88
C VAL A 57 -8.19 2.51 -1.53
N GLY A 58 -8.18 2.47 -2.86
CA GLY A 58 -8.28 1.20 -3.58
C GLY A 58 -6.97 0.40 -3.54
N LEU A 59 -7.05 -0.82 -4.06
CA LEU A 59 -5.92 -1.74 -4.11
C LEU A 59 -4.81 -1.22 -5.02
N GLU A 60 -5.16 -0.63 -6.17
CA GLU A 60 -4.18 -0.07 -7.11
C GLU A 60 -3.39 1.09 -6.53
N GLU A 61 -4.06 1.98 -5.80
CA GLU A 61 -3.44 3.07 -5.04
C GLU A 61 -2.42 2.51 -4.03
N LEU A 62 -2.86 1.55 -3.21
CA LEU A 62 -2.03 0.96 -2.17
C LEU A 62 -0.79 0.26 -2.73
N LEU A 63 -0.93 -0.47 -3.84
CA LEU A 63 0.18 -1.11 -4.53
C LEU A 63 1.23 -0.09 -4.98
N VAL A 64 0.81 1.03 -5.56
CA VAL A 64 1.74 2.10 -5.98
C VAL A 64 2.45 2.72 -4.78
N LEU A 65 1.72 3.01 -3.69
CA LEU A 65 2.32 3.57 -2.48
C LEU A 65 3.37 2.63 -1.87
N LYS A 66 3.04 1.34 -1.71
CA LYS A 66 3.99 0.35 -1.18
C LYS A 66 5.20 0.18 -2.12
N ALA A 67 4.99 0.16 -3.43
CA ALA A 67 6.10 0.11 -4.39
C ALA A 67 6.96 1.39 -4.40
N LYS A 68 6.42 2.56 -4.04
CA LYS A 68 7.20 3.80 -3.90
C LYS A 68 8.13 3.78 -2.69
N ILE A 69 7.70 3.20 -1.57
CA ILE A 69 8.48 3.08 -0.32
C ILE A 69 9.75 2.25 -0.53
N ALA A 70 9.69 1.20 -1.35
CA ALA A 70 10.85 0.41 -1.77
C ALA A 70 11.64 -0.26 -0.61
N THR A 71 10.94 -0.69 0.44
CA THR A 71 11.51 -1.49 1.55
C THR A 71 11.24 -2.99 1.36
N LYS A 72 11.98 -3.83 2.10
CA LYS A 72 11.76 -5.29 2.13
C LYS A 72 10.33 -5.63 2.57
N GLU A 73 9.84 -4.95 3.60
CA GLU A 73 8.47 -5.12 4.11
C GLU A 73 7.42 -4.78 3.04
N ALA A 74 7.65 -3.72 2.27
CA ALA A 74 6.75 -3.37 1.17
C ALA A 74 6.78 -4.40 0.03
N GLU A 75 7.95 -4.97 -0.27
CA GLU A 75 8.07 -6.05 -1.26
C GLU A 75 7.36 -7.33 -0.80
N GLU A 76 7.51 -7.73 0.46
CA GLU A 76 6.81 -8.87 1.07
C GLU A 76 5.29 -8.65 1.01
N PHE A 77 4.82 -7.45 1.35
CA PHE A 77 3.42 -7.08 1.23
C PHE A 77 2.91 -7.21 -0.21
N ILE A 78 3.64 -6.70 -1.21
CA ILE A 78 3.23 -6.78 -2.62
C ILE A 78 3.17 -8.25 -3.07
N ASN A 79 4.13 -9.09 -2.67
CA ASN A 79 4.13 -10.52 -2.99
C ASN A 79 2.90 -11.22 -2.41
N GLU A 80 2.55 -10.92 -1.17
CA GLU A 80 1.36 -11.48 -0.53
C GLU A 80 0.07 -11.01 -1.22
N VAL A 81 -0.01 -9.73 -1.58
CA VAL A 81 -1.14 -9.22 -2.37
C VAL A 81 -1.22 -9.91 -3.73
N ALA A 82 -0.10 -10.14 -4.41
CA ALA A 82 -0.07 -10.85 -5.69
C ALA A 82 -0.61 -12.29 -5.55
N ARG A 83 -0.26 -12.98 -4.46
CA ARG A 83 -0.80 -14.31 -4.12
C ARG A 83 -2.32 -14.28 -3.96
N LEU A 84 -2.83 -13.34 -3.16
CA LEU A 84 -4.28 -13.18 -2.91
C LEU A 84 -5.04 -12.80 -4.18
N VAL A 85 -4.46 -11.93 -5.01
CA VAL A 85 -5.04 -11.53 -6.30
C VAL A 85 -5.23 -12.74 -7.21
N LEU A 86 -4.22 -13.62 -7.29
CA LEU A 86 -4.29 -14.84 -8.08
C LEU A 86 -5.27 -15.86 -7.48
N GLU A 87 -5.20 -16.09 -6.17
CA GLU A 87 -6.02 -17.08 -5.45
C GLU A 87 -7.52 -16.78 -5.54
N HIS A 88 -7.88 -15.49 -5.53
CA HIS A 88 -9.27 -15.04 -5.51
C HIS A 88 -9.76 -14.45 -6.85
N ASP A 89 -9.00 -14.58 -7.93
CA ASP A 89 -9.31 -14.03 -9.26
C ASP A 89 -9.69 -12.53 -9.21
N ILE A 90 -8.93 -11.76 -8.42
CA ILE A 90 -9.17 -10.32 -8.26
C ILE A 90 -8.64 -9.59 -9.48
N ARG A 91 -9.53 -8.89 -10.20
CA ARG A 91 -9.12 -8.09 -11.36
C ARG A 91 -8.51 -6.76 -10.92
N LEU A 92 -7.22 -6.58 -11.21
CA LEU A 92 -6.52 -5.29 -11.06
C LEU A 92 -6.73 -4.37 -12.27
N ASP A 93 -6.83 -3.08 -12.02
CA ASP A 93 -6.81 -2.05 -13.08
C ASP A 93 -5.38 -1.51 -13.32
N TYR A 94 -4.70 -2.07 -14.32
CA TYR A 94 -3.34 -1.66 -14.67
C TYR A 94 -3.24 -0.22 -15.21
N ASN A 95 -4.30 0.32 -15.83
CA ASN A 95 -4.30 1.72 -16.26
C ASN A 95 -4.31 2.65 -15.06
N LYS A 96 -5.06 2.28 -14.03
CA LYS A 96 -5.10 3.00 -12.76
C LYS A 96 -3.75 2.94 -12.03
N ILE A 97 -3.08 1.78 -12.00
CA ILE A 97 -1.72 1.66 -11.46
C ILE A 97 -0.74 2.59 -12.22
N LYS A 98 -0.75 2.56 -13.55
CA LYS A 98 0.08 3.44 -14.39
C LYS A 98 -0.20 4.92 -14.11
N LYS A 99 -1.48 5.29 -14.01
CA LYS A 99 -1.90 6.66 -13.66
C LYS A 99 -1.29 7.10 -12.34
N TYR A 100 -1.42 6.31 -11.27
CA TYR A 100 -0.89 6.70 -9.96
C TYR A 100 0.64 6.69 -9.92
N ALA A 101 1.30 5.75 -10.60
CA ALA A 101 2.76 5.76 -10.72
C ALA A 101 3.27 7.03 -11.42
N SER A 102 2.53 7.53 -12.42
CA SER A 102 2.89 8.77 -13.14
C SER A 102 2.85 10.04 -12.29
N LEU A 103 2.21 10.00 -11.11
CA LEU A 103 2.26 11.08 -10.13
C LEU A 103 3.63 11.22 -9.46
N TYR A 104 4.52 10.25 -9.67
CA TYR A 104 5.93 10.28 -9.27
C TYR A 104 6.83 10.21 -10.52
N PRO A 105 6.98 11.31 -11.30
CA PRO A 105 7.63 11.26 -12.62
C PRO A 105 9.04 10.67 -12.61
N GLU A 106 9.82 10.94 -11.56
CA GLU A 106 11.20 10.46 -11.42
C GLU A 106 11.29 8.98 -11.00
N ASP A 107 10.24 8.46 -10.36
CA ASP A 107 10.22 7.10 -9.80
C ASP A 107 9.28 6.14 -10.54
N ALA A 108 8.48 6.63 -11.49
CA ALA A 108 7.41 5.87 -12.13
C ALA A 108 7.89 4.51 -12.68
N GLU A 109 9.00 4.50 -13.42
CA GLU A 109 9.61 3.28 -13.95
C GLU A 109 10.05 2.33 -12.83
N GLY A 110 10.64 2.87 -11.76
CA GLY A 110 11.08 2.12 -10.59
C GLY A 110 9.93 1.46 -9.83
N ILE A 111 8.83 2.19 -9.65
CA ILE A 111 7.57 1.69 -9.06
C ILE A 111 7.05 0.52 -9.88
N LEU A 112 6.88 0.70 -11.19
CA LEU A 112 6.36 -0.34 -12.08
C LEU A 112 7.26 -1.58 -12.11
N LYS A 113 8.59 -1.38 -12.14
CA LYS A 113 9.56 -2.48 -12.10
C LYS A 113 9.46 -3.27 -10.79
N ARG A 114 9.29 -2.60 -9.65
CA ARG A 114 9.12 -3.27 -8.35
C ARG A 114 7.81 -4.05 -8.27
N LEU A 115 6.70 -3.50 -8.79
CA LEU A 115 5.44 -4.23 -8.89
C LEU A 115 5.60 -5.52 -9.72
N ARG A 116 6.20 -5.43 -10.91
CA ARG A 116 6.44 -6.60 -11.78
C ARG A 116 7.33 -7.64 -11.12
N ARG A 117 8.41 -7.21 -10.44
CA ARG A 117 9.33 -8.11 -9.75
C ARG A 117 8.65 -8.92 -8.63
N ASN A 118 7.60 -8.35 -8.03
CA ASN A 118 6.88 -8.93 -6.90
C ASN A 118 5.49 -9.48 -7.31
N GLY A 119 5.34 -9.92 -8.56
CA GLY A 119 4.17 -10.67 -9.01
C GLY A 119 2.99 -9.86 -9.55
N ILE A 120 3.07 -8.52 -9.57
CA ILE A 120 2.06 -7.66 -10.19
C ILE A 120 2.53 -7.25 -11.60
N TYR A 121 2.14 -8.04 -12.61
CA TYR A 121 2.59 -7.85 -13.99
C TYR A 121 1.80 -6.75 -14.71
N VAL A 122 2.18 -5.50 -14.43
CA VAL A 122 1.63 -4.34 -15.14
C VAL A 122 2.15 -4.30 -16.58
N GLU A 123 1.31 -4.71 -17.53
CA GLU A 123 1.51 -4.51 -18.98
C GLU A 123 1.26 -3.07 -19.37
#